data_AF-Q5BRE4-F1
#
_entry.id   AF-Q5BRE4-F1
#
_cell.length_a   1.000
_cell.length_b   1.000
_cell.length_c   1.000
_cell.angle_alpha   90.00
_cell.angle_beta   90.00
_cell.angle_gamma   90.00
#
_symmetry.space_group_name_H-M   'P 1'
#
loop_
_entity.id
_entity.type
_entity.pdbx_description
1 polymer ?
#
loop_
_entity_poly.entity_id
_entity_poly.type
_entity_poly.pdbx_seq_one_letter_code
_entity_poly.pdbx_strand_id
1 'polypeptide(L)' 'MISHLKEVTSGMKLNLLFELNDPAGNSYIQNLYSPDPDPQLEIIEYERNDEENEQLGLTDMKTENYETIQS' A
#
# COMPACT_ATOMS: atom_id res chain seq x y z
N MET A 1 22.84 10.24 -5.62
CA MET A 1 21.44 9.80 -5.51
C MET A 1 20.94 9.13 -6.79
N ILE A 2 20.89 9.80 -7.95
CA ILE A 2 20.42 9.20 -9.22
C ILE A 2 21.28 7.99 -9.67
N SER A 3 22.60 8.03 -9.44
CA SER A 3 23.48 6.91 -9.76
C SER A 3 23.09 5.62 -9.03
N HIS A 4 22.68 5.73 -7.77
CA HIS A 4 22.35 4.57 -6.94
C HIS A 4 21.06 3.91 -7.42
N LEU A 5 20.02 4.70 -7.72
CA LEU A 5 18.78 4.19 -8.30
C LEU A 5 19.03 3.43 -9.60
N LYS A 6 19.92 3.93 -10.46
CA LYS A 6 20.31 3.23 -11.69
C LYS A 6 20.95 1.88 -11.41
N GLU A 7 21.87 1.81 -10.45
CA GLU A 7 22.53 0.56 -10.03
C GLU A 7 21.53 -0.48 -9.50
N VAL A 8 20.48 -0.04 -8.80
CA VAL A 8 19.38 -0.92 -8.34
C VAL A 8 18.56 -1.43 -9.52
N THR A 9 18.14 -0.52 -10.40
CA THR A 9 17.33 -0.91 -11.59
C THR A 9 18.09 -1.80 -12.57
N SER A 10 19.43 -1.68 -12.62
CA SER A 10 20.28 -2.52 -13.47
C SER A 10 20.66 -3.84 -12.81
N GLY A 11 20.22 -4.11 -11.57
CA GLY A 11 20.57 -5.32 -10.81
C GLY A 11 22.04 -5.38 -10.35
N MET A 12 22.79 -4.28 -10.44
CA MET A 12 24.19 -4.23 -9.96
C MET A 12 24.26 -4.08 -8.45
N LYS A 13 23.22 -3.51 -7.83
CA LYS A 13 23.09 -3.40 -6.39
C LYS A 13 21.83 -4.15 -5.94
N LEU A 14 22.05 -5.25 -5.23
CA LEU A 14 21.03 -6.12 -4.65
C LEU A 14 21.08 -6.03 -3.11
N ASN A 15 20.14 -6.67 -2.42
CA ASN A 15 19.91 -6.57 -0.97
C ASN A 15 19.52 -5.17 -0.51
N LEU A 16 18.29 -4.78 -0.82
CA LEU A 16 17.67 -3.55 -0.36
C LEU A 16 16.31 -3.87 0.24
N LEU A 17 15.90 -3.05 1.21
CA LEU A 17 14.54 -3.06 1.71
C LEU A 17 13.73 -2.03 0.90
N PHE A 18 12.63 -2.49 0.33
CA PHE A 18 11.64 -1.64 -0.32
C PHE A 18 10.38 -1.64 0.54
N GLU A 19 10.08 -0.51 1.17
CA GLU A 19 8.88 -0.32 1.97
C GLU A 19 7.84 0.44 1.13
N LEU A 20 6.67 -0.17 0.96
CA LEU A 20 5.52 0.45 0.32
C LEU A 20 4.43 0.66 1.37
N ASN A 21 4.25 1.92 1.77
CA ASN A 21 3.19 2.30 2.70
C ASN A 21 2.05 2.98 1.93
N ASP A 22 0.88 2.33 1.91
CA ASP A 22 -0.34 2.84 1.28
C ASP A 22 -1.51 2.77 2.27
N PRO A 23 -1.88 3.90 2.92
CA PRO A 23 -2.98 3.96 3.88
C PRO A 23 -4.33 3.59 3.28
N ALA A 24 -4.51 3.69 1.96
CA ALA A 24 -5.77 3.33 1.31
C ALA A 24 -5.89 1.82 1.03
N GLY A 25 -4.79 1.06 1.16
CA GLY A 25 -4.76 -0.38 0.89
C GLY A 25 -5.00 -0.78 -0.57
N ASN A 26 -4.76 0.14 -1.52
CA ASN A 26 -5.03 -0.10 -2.94
C ASN A 26 -3.79 -0.56 -3.73
N SER A 27 -2.63 -0.53 -3.08
CA SER A 27 -1.36 -0.97 -3.64
C SER A 27 -1.21 -2.48 -3.58
N TYR A 28 -0.52 -3.05 -4.57
CA TYR A 28 -0.30 -4.49 -4.69
C TYR A 28 1.14 -4.80 -5.15
N ILE A 29 1.77 -5.78 -4.49
CA ILE A 29 3.04 -6.37 -4.90
C ILE A 29 2.77 -7.84 -5.25
N GLN A 30 3.19 -8.26 -6.44
CA GLN A 30 2.99 -9.62 -6.91
C GLN A 30 3.87 -10.62 -6.15
N ASN A 31 3.25 -11.61 -5.51
CA ASN A 31 3.94 -12.80 -5.01
C ASN A 31 4.26 -13.76 -6.18
N LEU A 32 5.55 -14.00 -6.45
CA LEU A 32 6.01 -14.88 -7.53
C LEU A 32 5.92 -16.37 -7.19
N TYR A 33 5.80 -16.71 -5.91
CA TYR A 33 5.72 -18.09 -5.39
C TYR A 33 4.28 -18.56 -5.16
N SER A 34 3.28 -17.75 -5.50
CA SER A 34 1.86 -18.06 -5.29
C SER A 34 1.49 -19.45 -5.83
N PRO A 35 0.81 -20.32 -5.05
CA PRO A 35 0.07 -20.01 -3.81
C PRO A 35 0.92 -20.00 -2.53
N ASP A 36 2.21 -20.36 -2.60
CA ASP A 36 3.08 -20.40 -1.44
C ASP A 36 3.52 -18.99 -1.01
N PRO A 37 3.80 -18.76 0.29
CA PRO A 37 4.28 -17.47 0.77
C PRO A 37 5.67 -17.14 0.23
N ASP A 38 5.87 -15.89 -0.20
CA ASP A 38 7.19 -15.39 -0.61
C ASP A 38 8.04 -15.06 0.63
N PRO A 39 9.22 -15.68 0.80
CA PRO A 39 10.08 -15.43 1.97
C PRO A 39 10.70 -14.02 2.00
N GLN A 40 10.63 -13.26 0.91
CA GLN A 40 11.17 -11.90 0.80
C GLN A 40 10.08 -10.81 0.84
N LEU A 41 8.81 -11.19 0.98
CA LEU A 41 7.68 -10.27 1.06
C LEU A 41 6.99 -10.38 2.42
N GLU A 42 6.91 -9.26 3.13
CA GLU A 42 6.12 -9.10 4.35
C GLU A 42 4.97 -8.14 4.08
N ILE A 43 3.75 -8.52 4.47
CA ILE A 43 2.55 -7.68 4.35
C ILE A 43 2.08 -7.38 5.78
N ILE A 44 1.96 -6.09 6.10
CA ILE A 44 1.55 -5.62 7.43
C ILE A 44 0.27 -4.81 7.26
N GLU A 45 -0.82 -5.30 7.84
CA GLU A 45 -2.06 -4.55 7.95
C GLU A 45 -2.03 -3.72 9.24
N TYR A 46 -2.47 -2.47 9.15
CA TYR A 46 -2.47 -1.54 10.28
C TYR A 46 -3.72 -0.66 10.27
N GLU A 47 -4.09 -0.15 11.44
CA GLU A 47 -5.16 0.84 11.57
C GLU A 47 -4.64 2.23 11.22
N ARG A 48 -5.30 2.89 10.27
CA ARG A 48 -4.98 4.26 9.88
C ARG A 48 -5.06 5.20 11.07
N ASN A 49 -4.14 6.16 11.12
CA ASN A 49 -4.22 7.27 12.06
C ASN A 49 -5.17 8.38 11.55
N ASP A 50 -5.48 9.34 12.43
CA ASP A 50 -6.42 10.41 12.11
C ASP A 50 -5.95 11.32 10.96
N GLU A 51 -4.65 11.58 10.85
CA GLU A 51 -4.06 12.39 9.76
C GLU A 51 -4.19 11.68 8.41
N GLU A 52 -3.95 10.36 8.37
CA GLU A 52 -4.16 9.55 7.17
C GLU A 52 -5.64 9.56 6.75
N ASN A 53 -6.57 9.47 7.70
CA ASN A 53 -8.01 9.56 7.41
C ASN A 53 -8.41 10.93 6.86
N GLU A 54 -7.83 12.02 7.39
CA GLU A 54 -8.06 13.38 6.88
C GLU A 54 -7.47 13.56 5.47
N GLN A 55 -6.25 13.08 5.22
CA GLN A 55 -5.63 13.12 3.90
C GLN A 55 -6.41 12.33 2.84
N LEU A 56 -7.02 11.22 3.25
CA LEU A 56 -7.91 10.42 2.40
C LEU A 56 -9.31 11.04 2.25
N GLY A 57 -9.60 12.16 2.93
CA GLY A 57 -10.90 12.84 2.92
C GLY A 57 -12.01 12.06 3.61
N LEU A 58 -11.67 11.09 4.46
CA LEU A 58 -12.62 10.16 5.06
C LEU A 58 -13.46 10.83 6.15
N THR A 59 -12.85 11.78 6.87
CA THR A 59 -13.49 12.53 7.96
C THR A 59 -14.68 13.38 7.47
N ASP A 60 -14.61 13.86 6.23
CA ASP A 60 -15.64 14.71 5.62
C ASP A 60 -16.66 13.93 4.78
N MET A 61 -16.55 12.59 4.72
CA MET A 61 -17.47 11.78 3.94
C MET A 61 -18.88 11.82 4.53
N LYS A 62 -19.84 12.25 3.71
CA LYS A 62 -21.27 12.12 4.03
C LYS A 62 -21.68 10.66 3.88
N THR A 63 -22.00 10.01 5.00
CA THR A 63 -22.47 8.62 5.03
C THR A 63 -24.00 8.51 5.19
N GLU A 64 -24.66 9.62 5.49
CA GLU A 64 -26.10 9.68 5.76
C GLU A 64 -26.93 9.94 4.48
N ASN A 65 -28.19 9.47 4.47
CA ASN A 65 -29.16 9.65 3.38
C ASN A 65 -28.81 8.94 2.05
N TYR A 66 -27.85 8.00 2.07
CA TYR A 66 -27.53 7.09 0.96
C TYR A 66 -28.18 5.70 1.09
N GLU A 67 -28.89 5.45 2.19
CA GLU A 67 -29.72 4.26 2.32
C GLU A 67 -30.85 4.34 1.30
N THR A 68 -30.89 3.34 0.42
CA THR A 68 -31.83 3.29 -0.70
C THR A 68 -33.27 3.36 -0.18
N ILE A 69 -34.08 4.20 -0.83
CA ILE A 69 -35.53 4.29 -0.64
C ILE A 69 -36.12 2.88 -0.61
N GLN A 70 -36.84 2.55 0.47
CA GLN A 70 -37.55 1.29 0.66
C GLN A 70 -38.31 0.87 -0.61
N SER A 71 -38.14 -0.41 -0.96
CA SER A 71 -38.87 -1.20 -1.97
C SER A 71 -40.35 -0.88 -2.11
#